data_AF-A0A954DJE1-F1
#
_entry.id   AF-A0A954DJE1-F1
#
_cell.length_a   1.000
_cell.length_b   1.000
_cell.length_c   1.000
_cell.angle_alpha   90.00
_cell.angle_beta   90.00
_cell.angle_gamma   90.00
#
_symmetry.space_group_name_H-M   'P 1'
#
loop_
_entity.id
_entity.type
_entity.pdbx_description
1 polymer ?
#
loop_
_entity_poly.entity_id
_entity_poly.type
_entity_poly.pdbx_seq_one_letter_code
_entity_poly.pdbx_strand_id
1 'polypeptide(L)'
;MFDSLFGESAPLLDETFGEEATVVYTSPAGVSLDAVTAIVGAVRQQRMTSQEGGSLLEQTRTIKIRRELIDTIQARGKITLDGAEWGIVSEPIRTNTYWELEIATADWLEFRSDRTREL
;
A
#
# COMPACT_ATOMS: atom_id res chain seq x y z
N MET A 1 -15.04 -46.84 1.07
CA MET A 1 -14.47 -46.11 2.21
C MET A 1 -13.02 -45.83 1.85
N PHE A 2 -12.63 -44.56 1.71
CA PHE A 2 -11.22 -44.16 1.53
C PHE A 2 -10.95 -43.05 2.53
N ASP A 3 -9.94 -43.29 3.36
CA ASP A 3 -9.48 -42.44 4.46
C ASP A 3 -8.80 -41.17 3.96
N SER A 4 -9.06 -40.08 4.68
CA SER A 4 -8.37 -38.79 4.55
C SER A 4 -6.91 -38.92 5.00
N LEU A 5 -5.97 -38.47 4.17
CA LEU A 5 -4.64 -38.08 4.63
C LEU A 5 -4.36 -36.65 4.20
N PHE A 6 -4.07 -35.85 5.23
CA PHE A 6 -3.82 -34.42 5.23
C PHE A 6 -2.68 -34.05 4.28
N GLY A 7 -2.97 -33.10 3.40
CA GLY A 7 -1.99 -32.22 2.77
C GLY A 7 -2.45 -30.79 3.01
N GLU A 8 -2.18 -30.31 4.23
CA GLU A 8 -2.02 -28.92 4.63
C GLU A 8 -2.57 -27.87 3.66
N SER A 9 -3.68 -27.24 4.07
CA SER A 9 -4.20 -26.03 3.46
C SER A 9 -3.15 -24.92 3.53
N ALA A 10 -2.31 -24.79 2.51
CA ALA A 10 -1.72 -23.50 2.21
C ALA A 10 -2.92 -22.55 2.04
N PRO A 11 -3.05 -21.48 2.85
CA PRO A 11 -4.12 -20.51 2.60
C PRO A 11 -3.90 -20.04 1.17
N LEU A 12 -4.87 -20.37 0.31
CA LEU A 12 -4.96 -19.87 -1.05
C LEU A 12 -4.69 -18.38 -0.93
N LEU A 13 -3.59 -17.93 -1.55
CA LEU A 13 -3.36 -16.51 -1.80
C LEU A 13 -4.67 -16.01 -2.40
N ASP A 14 -5.41 -15.26 -1.58
CA ASP A 14 -6.73 -14.75 -1.86
C ASP A 14 -6.72 -14.21 -3.31
N GLU A 15 -7.48 -14.81 -4.22
CA GLU A 15 -7.46 -14.63 -5.68
C GLU A 15 -7.71 -13.18 -6.16
N THR A 16 -7.74 -12.22 -5.23
CA THR A 16 -7.98 -10.79 -5.46
C THR A 16 -6.75 -9.90 -5.22
N PHE A 17 -5.64 -10.43 -4.69
CA PHE A 17 -4.41 -9.66 -4.46
C PHE A 17 -3.34 -9.98 -5.52
N GLY A 18 -2.90 -8.93 -6.23
CA GLY A 18 -2.14 -9.01 -7.47
C GLY A 18 -0.63 -9.20 -7.34
N GLU A 19 0.05 -9.00 -8.48
CA GLU A 19 1.47 -9.22 -8.77
C GLU A 19 2.45 -8.88 -7.63
N GLU A 20 3.46 -9.75 -7.46
CA GLU A 20 4.60 -9.47 -6.58
C GLU A 20 5.45 -8.35 -7.18
N ALA A 21 5.63 -7.27 -6.44
CA ALA A 21 6.43 -6.12 -6.83
C ALA A 21 7.48 -5.81 -5.78
N THR A 22 8.55 -5.16 -6.23
CA THR A 22 9.60 -4.68 -5.34
C THR A 22 9.26 -3.27 -4.89
N VAL A 23 9.20 -3.06 -3.57
CA VAL A 23 8.92 -1.76 -2.98
C VAL A 23 10.04 -1.31 -2.07
N VAL A 24 10.31 0.00 -2.05
CA VAL A 24 11.25 0.63 -1.14
C VAL A 24 10.47 1.52 -0.19
N TYR A 25 10.48 1.20 1.09
CA TYR A 25 9.89 2.06 2.10
C TYR A 25 10.89 3.14 2.53
N THR A 26 10.42 4.38 2.62
CA THR A 26 11.14 5.52 3.21
C THR A 26 10.35 6.07 4.39
N SER A 27 10.97 6.07 5.57
CA SER A 27 10.34 6.58 6.78
C SER A 27 10.16 8.11 6.75
N PRO A 28 9.27 8.67 7.59
CA PRO A 28 9.14 10.12 7.74
C PRO A 28 10.45 10.82 8.15
N ALA A 29 11.36 10.09 8.81
CA ALA A 29 12.68 10.57 9.20
C ALA A 29 13.72 10.49 8.05
N GLY A 30 13.33 10.03 6.85
CA GLY A 30 14.20 9.87 5.70
C GLY A 30 15.02 8.58 5.70
N VAL A 31 14.71 7.63 6.58
CA VAL A 31 15.41 6.32 6.61
C VAL A 31 14.76 5.41 5.57
N SER A 32 15.53 5.00 4.58
CA SER A 32 15.08 4.02 3.58
C SER A 32 15.37 2.61 4.08
N LEU A 33 14.40 1.72 3.96
CA LEU A 33 14.60 0.28 4.11
C LEU A 33 15.09 -0.30 2.77
N ASP A 34 15.77 -1.44 2.86
CA ASP A 34 16.09 -2.21 1.66
C ASP A 34 14.82 -2.54 0.87
N ALA A 35 15.00 -2.79 -0.42
CA ALA A 35 13.93 -3.20 -1.31
C ALA A 35 13.29 -4.50 -0.81
N VAL A 36 11.98 -4.47 -0.56
CA VAL A 36 11.22 -5.61 -0.07
C VAL A 36 10.19 -6.07 -1.09
N THR A 37 9.93 -7.37 -1.12
CA THR A 37 8.84 -7.92 -1.94
C THR A 37 7.50 -7.64 -1.27
N ALA A 38 6.59 -7.03 -2.00
CA ALA A 38 5.22 -6.76 -1.61
C ALA A 38 4.25 -7.35 -2.64
N ILE A 39 3.08 -7.77 -2.18
CA ILE A 39 1.98 -8.19 -3.05
C ILE A 39 1.12 -6.94 -3.26
N VAL A 40 0.97 -6.51 -4.51
CA VAL A 40 0.32 -5.23 -4.83
C VAL A 40 -1.05 -5.49 -5.45
N GLY A 41 -2.09 -4.94 -4.82
CA GLY A 41 -3.46 -4.97 -5.33
C GLY A 41 -3.67 -4.07 -6.56
N ALA A 42 -4.84 -4.19 -7.19
CA ALA A 42 -5.20 -3.37 -8.34
C ALA A 42 -5.22 -1.86 -7.99
N VAL A 43 -4.92 -1.01 -8.99
CA VAL A 43 -5.09 0.44 -8.86
C VAL A 43 -6.57 0.79 -8.86
N ARG A 44 -7.00 1.48 -7.80
CA ARG A 44 -8.30 2.15 -7.74
C ARG A 44 -8.08 3.60 -8.14
N GLN A 45 -8.77 4.05 -9.19
CA GLN A 45 -8.68 5.43 -9.67
C GLN A 45 -10.00 6.14 -9.42
N GLN A 46 -9.94 7.29 -8.76
CA GLN A 46 -11.09 8.17 -8.54
C GLN A 46 -10.78 9.55 -9.10
N ARG A 47 -11.63 10.02 -10.02
CA ARG A 47 -11.51 11.40 -10.52
C ARG A 47 -12.09 12.35 -9.48
N MET A 48 -11.27 13.27 -8.99
CA MET A 48 -11.71 14.40 -8.20
C MET A 48 -11.67 15.67 -9.04
N THR A 49 -12.72 16.48 -8.92
CA THR A 49 -12.76 17.82 -9.50
C THR A 49 -12.57 18.81 -8.36
N SER A 50 -11.49 19.57 -8.38
CA SER A 50 -11.30 20.73 -7.49
C SER A 50 -12.39 21.77 -7.75
N GLN A 51 -12.77 22.54 -6.74
CA GLN A 51 -13.66 23.69 -6.91
C GLN A 51 -13.11 24.72 -7.91
N GLU A 52 -11.79 24.75 -8.13
CA GLU A 52 -11.13 25.60 -9.12
C GLU A 52 -11.09 25.02 -10.55
N GLY A 53 -11.73 23.86 -10.78
CA GLY A 53 -11.81 23.24 -12.10
C GLY A 53 -10.62 22.36 -12.49
N GLY A 54 -9.64 22.19 -11.60
CA GLY A 54 -8.59 21.19 -11.76
C GLY A 54 -9.14 19.77 -11.62
N SER A 55 -8.83 18.87 -12.57
CA SER A 55 -9.13 17.44 -12.44
C SER A 55 -7.88 16.72 -11.95
N LEU A 56 -7.95 16.15 -10.75
CA LEU A 56 -6.93 15.25 -10.21
C LEU A 56 -7.45 13.82 -10.29
N LEU A 57 -6.59 12.91 -10.73
CA LEU A 57 -6.86 11.48 -10.70
C LEU A 57 -6.25 10.95 -9.39
N GLU A 58 -7.08 10.75 -8.38
CA GLU A 58 -6.68 10.01 -7.19
C GLU A 58 -6.42 8.57 -7.58
N GLN A 59 -5.21 8.07 -7.32
CA GLN A 59 -4.87 6.68 -7.53
C GLN A 59 -4.50 6.09 -6.17
N THR A 60 -5.25 5.10 -5.71
CA THR A 60 -4.96 4.34 -4.50
C THR A 60 -4.70 2.88 -4.83
N ARG A 61 -3.84 2.23 -4.05
CA ARG A 61 -3.60 0.78 -4.11
C ARG A 61 -3.52 0.21 -2.71
N THR A 62 -3.97 -1.02 -2.57
CA THR A 62 -3.68 -1.81 -1.37
C THR A 62 -2.40 -2.60 -1.62
N ILE A 63 -1.48 -2.57 -0.68
CA ILE A 63 -0.27 -3.41 -0.70
C ILE A 63 -0.26 -4.31 0.53
N LYS A 64 0.27 -5.51 0.34
CA LYS A 64 0.52 -6.48 1.39
C LYS A 64 2.00 -6.74 1.48
N ILE A 65 2.61 -6.36 2.60
CA ILE A 65 4.04 -6.57 2.85
C ILE A 65 4.17 -7.63 3.96
N ARG A 66 5.21 -8.47 3.91
CA ARG A 66 5.44 -9.50 4.94
C ARG A 66 5.70 -8.88 6.31
N ARG A 67 5.12 -9.48 7.35
CA ARG A 67 5.16 -8.94 8.72
C ARG A 67 6.55 -8.72 9.30
N GLU A 68 7.50 -9.60 8.99
CA GLU A 68 8.88 -9.52 9.49
C GLU A 68 9.61 -8.24 9.08
N LEU A 69 9.14 -7.56 8.05
CA LEU A 69 9.76 -6.35 7.48
C LEU A 69 9.15 -5.06 8.05
N ILE A 70 8.09 -5.16 8.88
CA ILE A 70 7.12 -4.07 9.08
C ILE A 70 7.10 -3.47 10.48
N ASP A 71 7.84 -4.03 11.45
CA ASP A 71 8.03 -3.35 12.73
C ASP A 71 8.64 -1.93 12.58
N THR A 72 9.15 -1.60 11.37
CA THR A 72 9.71 -0.29 11.02
C THR A 72 8.78 0.61 10.19
N ILE A 73 7.69 0.10 9.59
CA ILE A 73 6.82 0.94 8.75
C ILE A 73 5.92 1.81 9.64
N GLN A 74 6.15 3.11 9.55
CA GLN A 74 5.37 4.14 10.21
C GLN A 74 4.34 4.74 9.26
N ALA A 75 3.18 5.11 9.81
CA ALA A 75 2.21 5.97 9.15
C ALA A 75 2.91 7.25 8.64
N ARG A 76 2.46 7.79 7.50
CA ARG A 76 3.06 8.95 6.81
C ARG A 76 4.44 8.71 6.18
N GLY A 77 4.93 7.47 6.16
CA GLY A 77 6.07 7.12 5.32
C GLY A 77 5.70 7.09 3.84
N LYS A 78 6.72 6.95 3.01
CA LYS A 78 6.59 6.81 1.55
C LYS A 78 7.00 5.41 1.11
N ILE A 79 6.45 4.99 -0.02
CA ILE A 79 6.72 3.72 -0.67
C ILE A 79 7.00 4.00 -2.13
N THR A 80 8.20 3.65 -2.58
CA THR A 80 8.53 3.65 -3.99
C THR A 80 8.16 2.30 -4.57
N LEU A 81 7.29 2.29 -5.57
CA LEU A 81 6.81 1.10 -6.27
C LEU A 81 6.94 1.36 -7.77
N ASP A 82 7.60 0.47 -8.50
CA ASP A 82 7.82 0.58 -9.96
C ASP A 82 8.42 1.92 -10.40
N GLY A 83 9.24 2.53 -9.53
CA GLY A 83 9.85 3.85 -9.76
C GLY A 83 8.94 5.05 -9.50
N ALA A 84 7.69 4.84 -9.07
CA ALA A 84 6.79 5.89 -8.64
C ALA A 84 6.74 6.00 -7.11
N GLU A 85 6.73 7.22 -6.58
CA GLU A 85 6.52 7.48 -5.15
C GLU A 85 5.03 7.49 -4.80
N TRP A 86 4.69 6.69 -3.81
CA TRP A 86 3.39 6.62 -3.17
C TRP A 86 3.57 6.99 -1.70
N GLY A 87 2.61 7.65 -1.07
CA GLY A 87 2.64 7.77 0.39
C GLY A 87 1.54 6.94 1.03
N ILE A 88 1.80 6.57 2.28
CA ILE A 88 0.91 5.72 3.07
C ILE A 88 -0.24 6.56 3.60
N VAL A 89 -1.48 6.14 3.31
CA VAL A 89 -2.70 6.91 3.58
C VAL A 89 -3.60 6.26 4.63
N SER A 90 -3.35 4.98 4.94
CA SER A 90 -4.03 4.25 5.99
C SER A 90 -3.09 3.86 7.12
N GLU A 91 -3.68 3.61 8.29
CA GLU A 91 -2.98 2.87 9.33
C GLU A 91 -2.68 1.44 8.84
N PRO A 92 -1.54 0.87 9.24
CA PRO A 92 -1.14 -0.47 8.83
C PRO A 92 -2.01 -1.53 9.52
N ILE A 93 -2.77 -2.31 8.76
CA ILE A 93 -3.64 -3.37 9.28
C ILE A 93 -2.81 -4.65 9.45
N ARG A 94 -2.66 -5.10 10.70
CA ARG A 94 -1.93 -6.32 11.06
C ARG A 94 -2.77 -7.55 10.78
N THR A 95 -2.25 -8.47 9.98
CA THR A 95 -2.77 -9.84 9.88
C THR A 95 -1.75 -10.84 10.41
N ASN A 96 -2.10 -12.13 10.41
CA ASN A 96 -1.19 -13.20 10.85
C ASN A 96 0.05 -13.32 9.95
N THR A 97 -0.05 -12.97 8.67
CA THR A 97 0.98 -13.28 7.66
C THR A 97 1.57 -12.03 7.00
N TYR A 98 0.77 -10.99 6.82
CA TYR A 98 1.15 -9.75 6.16
C TYR A 98 0.61 -8.54 6.90
N TRP A 99 1.09 -7.37 6.53
CA TRP A 99 0.39 -6.14 6.83
C TRP A 99 -0.20 -5.57 5.57
N GLU A 100 -1.43 -5.10 5.71
CA GLU A 100 -2.16 -4.47 4.64
C GLU A 100 -2.09 -2.95 4.85
N LEU A 101 -1.68 -2.25 3.80
CA LEU A 101 -1.52 -0.80 3.77
C LEU A 101 -2.22 -0.26 2.53
N GLU A 102 -2.88 0.88 2.66
CA GLU A 102 -3.31 1.67 1.52
C GLU A 102 -2.28 2.76 1.23
N ILE A 103 -1.92 2.87 -0.04
CA ILE A 103 -1.01 3.89 -0.56
C ILE A 103 -1.71 4.71 -1.64
N ALA A 104 -1.35 5.99 -1.73
CA ALA A 104 -1.80 6.88 -2.80
C ALA A 104 -0.63 7.59 -3.46
N THR A 105 -0.80 8.06 -4.69
CA THR A 105 0.21 8.85 -5.40
C THR A 105 0.56 10.13 -4.64
N ALA A 106 1.82 10.59 -4.77
CA ALA A 106 2.30 11.81 -4.10
C ALA A 106 1.45 13.05 -4.43
N ASP A 107 0.99 13.20 -5.69
CA ASP A 107 0.14 14.31 -6.12
C ASP A 107 -1.16 14.42 -5.31
N TRP A 108 -1.71 13.29 -4.86
CA TRP A 108 -2.91 13.24 -4.02
C TRP A 108 -2.64 13.68 -2.57
N LEU A 109 -1.47 13.35 -2.04
CA LEU A 109 -1.06 13.74 -0.68
C LEU A 109 -0.80 15.24 -0.58
N GLU A 110 -0.21 15.83 -1.61
CA GLU A 110 -0.04 17.28 -1.72
C GLU A 110 -1.41 17.97 -1.77
N PHE A 111 -2.34 17.47 -2.58
CA PHE A 111 -3.71 17.99 -2.66
C PHE A 111 -4.48 17.95 -1.33
N ARG A 112 -4.36 16.87 -0.53
CA ARG A 112 -5.01 16.80 0.78
C ARG A 112 -4.36 17.72 1.82
N SER A 113 -3.04 17.92 1.75
CA SER A 113 -2.31 18.75 2.71
C SER A 113 -2.69 20.22 2.60
N ASP A 114 -2.86 20.72 1.36
CA ASP A 114 -3.33 22.09 1.11
C ASP A 114 -4.75 22.33 1.64
N ARG A 115 -5.66 21.36 1.47
CA ARG A 115 -7.04 21.46 1.96
C ARG A 115 -7.16 21.54 3.50
N THR A 116 -6.20 20.98 4.24
CA THR A 116 -6.13 21.14 5.72
C THR A 116 -5.47 22.44 6.16
N ARG A 117 -4.75 23.13 5.27
CA ARG A 117 -4.06 24.39 5.56
C ARG A 117 -4.93 25.62 5.27
N GLU A 118 -6.00 25.44 4.51
CA GLU A 118 -7.02 26.46 4.21
C GLU A 118 -8.18 26.50 5.23
N LEU A 119 -8.16 25.66 6.27
CA LEU A 119 -9.08 25.74 7.42
C LEU A 119 -8.45 26.50 8.58
#